data_AF-A0A7J0DDU9-F1
#
_entry.id   AF-A0A7J0DDU9-F1
#
_cell.length_a   1.000
_cell.length_b   1.000
_cell.length_c   1.000
_cell.angle_alpha   90.00
_cell.angle_beta   90.00
_cell.angle_gamma   90.00
#
_symmetry.space_group_name_H-M   'P 1'
#
loop_
_entity.id
_entity.type
_entity.pdbx_description
1 polymer ?
#
loop_
_entity_poly.entity_id
_entity_poly.type
_entity_poly.pdbx_seq_one_letter_code
_entity_poly.pdbx_strand_id
1 'polypeptide(L)'
;MDAQVAYGFHHLRNEKPRLAQGPISNKLIYSGYSCKQGWFFTPCMSDPSLRGLKNIVRMYVKKANCSEWEQVSIPSSVRSLVALNLNNYASGRNPWGNLKPEYLEKRGFVEAHVDDGLIEIFGLKHGWHASFVMTELISAKHIAQAAAIRFEFRGGEWKEAFMQMDGEPWKQPMNKDYSTFVEIKRVPFQSFMIHGD
;
A
#
# COMPACT_ATOMS: atom_id res chain seq x y z
N MET A 1 5.12 7.91 3.88
CA MET A 1 6.06 7.12 3.04
C MET A 1 5.61 7.22 1.59
N ASP A 2 5.29 6.14 0.87
CA ASP A 2 5.06 6.20 -0.59
C ASP A 2 3.92 7.14 -1.00
N ALA A 3 2.73 6.99 -0.40
CA ALA A 3 1.58 7.86 -0.70
C ALA A 3 1.86 9.36 -0.43
N GLN A 4 2.74 9.67 0.52
CA GLN A 4 3.15 11.05 0.81
C GLN A 4 4.14 11.58 -0.24
N VAL A 5 5.03 10.71 -0.75
CA VAL A 5 5.90 11.03 -1.89
C VAL A 5 5.05 11.26 -3.13
N ALA A 6 4.12 10.35 -3.42
CA ALA A 6 3.19 10.46 -4.53
C ALA A 6 2.38 11.76 -4.46
N TYR A 7 1.83 12.11 -3.28
CA TYR A 7 1.12 13.39 -3.09
C TYR A 7 2.01 14.59 -3.41
N GLY A 8 3.23 14.64 -2.88
CA GLY A 8 4.16 15.74 -3.13
C GLY A 8 4.57 15.85 -4.61
N PHE A 9 4.83 14.71 -5.26
CA PHE A 9 5.15 14.63 -6.67
C PHE A 9 3.98 15.06 -7.56
N HIS A 10 2.77 14.59 -7.26
CA HIS A 10 1.56 14.94 -7.98
C HIS A 10 1.28 16.45 -7.89
N HIS A 11 1.43 17.04 -6.71
CA HIS A 11 1.27 18.48 -6.53
C HIS A 11 2.30 19.28 -7.36
N LEU A 12 3.57 18.87 -7.36
CA LEU A 12 4.60 19.50 -8.21
C LEU A 12 4.24 19.41 -9.70
N ARG A 13 3.75 18.25 -10.16
CA ARG A 13 3.35 18.07 -11.57
C ARG A 13 2.23 19.03 -11.96
N ASN A 14 1.29 19.28 -11.04
CA ASN A 14 0.19 20.23 -11.27
C ASN A 14 0.67 21.69 -11.25
N GLU A 15 1.54 22.07 -10.32
CA GLU A 15 2.07 23.44 -10.23
C GLU A 15 3.08 23.77 -11.33
N LYS A 16 3.93 22.81 -11.70
CA LYS A 16 5.08 22.99 -12.61
C LYS A 16 5.15 21.84 -13.63
N PRO A 17 4.17 21.71 -14.52
CA PRO A 17 4.11 20.60 -15.48
C PRO A 17 5.33 20.52 -16.39
N ARG A 18 5.98 21.66 -16.68
CA ARG A 18 7.22 21.73 -17.48
C ARG A 18 8.39 20.92 -16.90
N LEU A 19 8.43 20.72 -15.57
CA LEU A 19 9.48 19.93 -14.92
C LEU A 19 9.23 18.41 -15.01
N ALA A 20 7.99 18.01 -15.28
CA ALA A 20 7.51 16.63 -15.20
C ALA A 20 7.00 16.09 -16.56
N GLN A 21 7.59 16.55 -17.67
CA GLN A 21 7.15 16.20 -19.03
C GLN A 21 7.66 14.83 -19.52
N GLY A 22 8.66 14.25 -18.86
CA GLY A 22 9.36 13.04 -19.34
C GLY A 22 9.43 11.93 -18.29
N PRO A 23 9.43 10.65 -18.69
CA PRO A 23 9.56 9.52 -17.77
C PRO A 23 10.83 9.56 -16.91
N ILE A 24 11.95 10.00 -17.47
CA ILE A 24 13.23 10.14 -16.75
C ILE A 24 13.13 11.24 -15.69
N SER A 25 12.65 12.42 -16.08
CA SER A 25 12.45 13.54 -15.16
C SER A 25 11.50 13.16 -14.02
N ASN A 26 10.41 12.46 -14.33
CA ASN A 26 9.45 11.99 -13.34
C ASN A 26 10.08 11.05 -12.32
N LYS A 27 10.89 10.07 -12.78
CA LYS A 27 11.63 9.16 -11.90
C LYS A 27 12.63 9.89 -11.02
N LEU A 28 13.37 10.85 -11.57
CA LEU A 28 14.35 11.64 -10.81
C LEU A 28 13.69 12.50 -9.73
N ILE A 29 12.60 13.18 -10.07
CA ILE A 29 11.85 14.02 -9.13
C ILE A 29 11.25 13.13 -8.02
N TYR A 30 10.58 12.02 -8.38
CA TYR A 30 10.00 11.09 -7.40
C TYR A 30 11.06 10.53 -6.44
N SER A 31 12.23 10.17 -6.97
CA SER A 31 13.38 9.76 -6.17
C SER A 31 13.85 10.88 -5.23
N GLY A 32 13.92 12.12 -5.71
CA GLY A 32 14.26 13.29 -4.89
C GLY A 32 13.29 13.52 -3.73
N TYR A 33 11.98 13.41 -3.96
CA TYR A 33 10.98 13.49 -2.88
C TYR A 33 11.13 12.34 -1.87
N SER A 34 11.40 11.13 -2.35
CA SER A 34 11.64 9.96 -1.47
C SER A 34 12.82 10.17 -0.52
N CYS A 35 13.91 10.78 -1.01
CA CYS A 35 15.07 11.13 -0.18
C CYS A 35 14.75 12.25 0.82
N LYS A 36 14.08 13.32 0.38
CA LYS A 36 13.76 14.48 1.23
C LYS A 36 12.80 14.15 2.39
N GLN A 37 11.85 13.24 2.17
CA GLN A 37 10.90 12.84 3.20
C GLN A 37 11.50 11.88 4.25
N GLY A 38 12.81 11.63 4.21
CA GLY A 38 13.48 10.77 5.18
C GLY A 38 13.16 9.28 5.02
N TRP A 39 12.54 8.86 3.92
CA TRP A 39 12.13 7.46 3.72
C TRP A 39 13.33 6.50 3.68
N PHE A 40 14.47 6.95 3.14
CA PHE A 40 15.72 6.17 3.14
C PHE A 40 16.53 6.31 4.43
N PHE A 41 16.30 7.36 5.21
CA PHE A 41 16.99 7.64 6.47
C PHE A 41 16.20 7.19 7.71
N THR A 42 15.01 6.64 7.53
CA THR A 42 14.12 6.18 8.61
C THR A 42 14.73 5.12 9.54
N PRO A 43 15.67 4.25 9.12
CA PRO A 43 16.38 3.37 10.05
C PRO A 43 17.27 4.10 11.07
N CYS A 44 17.72 5.32 10.75
CA CYS A 44 18.63 6.13 11.57
C CYS A 44 17.92 7.27 12.30
N MET A 45 16.60 7.39 12.18
CA MET A 45 15.80 8.47 12.75
C MET A 45 14.89 7.95 13.87
N SER A 46 14.91 8.64 15.02
CA SER A 46 14.15 8.28 16.23
C SER A 46 12.81 9.02 16.34
N ASP A 47 12.38 9.72 15.29
CA ASP A 47 11.22 10.62 15.35
C ASP A 47 9.93 9.84 15.70
N PRO A 48 9.16 10.26 16.74
CA PRO A 48 7.87 9.67 17.09
C PRO A 48 6.86 9.63 15.95
N SER A 49 6.93 10.55 14.98
CA SER A 49 6.10 10.58 13.77
C SER A 49 6.36 9.42 12.82
N LEU A 50 7.47 8.68 13.02
CA LEU A 50 7.89 7.51 12.26
C LEU A 50 7.57 6.17 12.96
N ARG A 51 6.76 6.22 14.04
CA ARG A 51 6.24 5.02 14.73
C ARG A 51 5.40 4.18 13.75
N GLY A 52 5.52 2.85 13.86
CA GLY A 52 4.89 1.91 12.91
C GLY A 52 3.36 2.05 12.81
N LEU A 53 2.81 1.69 11.64
CA LEU A 53 1.38 1.85 11.31
C LEU A 53 0.44 1.20 12.33
N LYS A 54 0.89 0.15 13.02
CA LYS A 54 0.13 -0.58 14.03
C LYS A 54 -0.48 0.29 15.15
N ASN A 55 0.05 1.49 15.39
CA ASN A 55 -0.42 2.39 16.44
C ASN A 55 -1.56 3.30 15.96
N ILE A 56 -1.71 3.49 14.64
CA ILE A 56 -2.62 4.47 14.03
C ILE A 56 -3.73 3.75 13.25
N VAL A 57 -3.39 2.60 12.65
CA VAL A 57 -4.27 1.83 11.77
C VAL A 57 -4.53 0.46 12.38
N ARG A 58 -5.81 0.09 12.45
CA ARG A 58 -6.24 -1.30 12.59
C ARG A 58 -6.78 -1.78 11.25
N MET A 59 -6.46 -3.01 10.89
CA MET A 59 -6.92 -3.60 9.65
C MET A 59 -7.83 -4.78 9.95
N TYR A 60 -8.97 -4.80 9.28
CA TYR A 60 -9.93 -5.88 9.31
C TYR A 60 -10.08 -6.42 7.89
N VAL A 61 -10.23 -7.73 7.77
CA VAL A 61 -10.40 -8.40 6.48
C VAL A 61 -11.61 -9.31 6.50
N LYS A 62 -12.24 -9.50 5.34
CA LYS A 62 -13.15 -10.61 5.10
C LYS A 62 -12.45 -11.65 4.25
N LYS A 63 -12.41 -12.90 4.72
CA LYS A 63 -11.99 -14.03 3.90
C LYS A 63 -13.02 -14.31 2.82
N ALA A 64 -12.61 -15.05 1.78
CA ALA A 64 -13.55 -15.57 0.79
C ALA A 64 -14.72 -16.29 1.48
N ASN A 65 -15.93 -16.05 1.00
CA ASN A 65 -17.16 -16.68 1.49
C ASN A 65 -17.47 -16.44 2.99
N CYS A 66 -16.91 -15.40 3.62
CA CYS A 66 -17.18 -15.04 5.01
C CYS A 66 -17.88 -13.67 5.11
N SER A 67 -18.93 -13.58 5.93
CA SER A 67 -19.61 -12.31 6.23
C SER A 67 -18.89 -11.48 7.29
N GLU A 68 -18.13 -12.13 8.16
CA GLU A 68 -17.55 -11.52 9.36
C GLU A 68 -16.20 -10.85 9.09
N TRP A 69 -15.96 -9.76 9.82
CA TRP A 69 -14.69 -9.06 9.82
C TRP A 69 -13.72 -9.70 10.82
N GLU A 70 -12.55 -10.11 10.33
CA GLU A 70 -11.45 -10.61 11.16
C GLU A 70 -10.38 -9.53 11.30
N GLN A 71 -9.95 -9.22 12.52
CA GLN A 71 -8.85 -8.28 12.72
C GLN A 71 -7.51 -8.93 12.39
N VAL A 72 -6.72 -8.26 11.53
CA VAL A 72 -5.38 -8.73 11.15
C VAL A 72 -4.32 -7.84 11.80
N SER A 73 -3.32 -8.49 12.40
CA SER A 73 -2.21 -7.80 13.04
C SER A 73 -1.24 -7.22 12.01
N ILE A 74 -0.99 -5.91 12.08
CA ILE A 74 0.03 -5.23 11.28
C ILE A 74 1.36 -5.34 12.03
N PRO A 75 2.42 -5.92 11.42
CA PRO A 75 3.73 -5.99 12.06
C PRO A 75 4.26 -4.60 12.41
N SER A 76 4.90 -4.46 13.57
CA SER A 76 5.42 -3.17 14.08
C SER A 76 6.43 -2.50 13.14
N SER A 77 7.13 -3.27 12.30
CA SER A 77 8.08 -2.78 11.32
C SER A 77 7.44 -2.22 10.05
N VAL A 78 6.14 -2.46 9.82
CA VAL A 78 5.42 -1.98 8.63
C VAL A 78 5.03 -0.51 8.82
N ARG A 79 5.33 0.29 7.81
CA ARG A 79 5.08 1.73 7.76
C ARG A 79 4.26 2.17 6.55
N SER A 80 4.05 1.29 5.57
CA SER A 80 3.11 1.48 4.46
C SER A 80 2.39 0.17 4.21
N LEU A 81 1.09 0.24 3.95
CA LEU A 81 0.28 -0.89 3.50
C LEU A 81 -0.04 -0.70 2.02
N VAL A 82 -0.01 -1.78 1.27
CA VAL A 82 -0.40 -1.82 -0.14
C VAL A 82 -1.40 -2.95 -0.30
N ALA A 83 -2.49 -2.66 -0.99
CA ALA A 83 -3.52 -3.61 -1.39
C ALA A 83 -3.52 -3.67 -2.92
N LEU A 84 -3.29 -4.84 -3.50
CA LEU A 84 -3.23 -5.05 -4.93
C LEU A 84 -4.41 -5.90 -5.40
N ASN A 85 -5.10 -5.41 -6.42
CA ASN A 85 -6.03 -6.20 -7.23
C ASN A 85 -5.39 -6.63 -8.56
N LEU A 86 -4.29 -5.98 -8.96
CA LEU A 86 -3.50 -6.34 -10.13
C LEU A 86 -2.12 -6.78 -9.68
N ASN A 87 -1.55 -7.76 -10.36
CA ASN A 87 -0.21 -8.29 -10.07
C ASN A 87 0.94 -7.30 -10.34
N ASN A 88 0.63 -6.06 -10.72
CA ASN A 88 1.59 -5.03 -11.04
C ASN A 88 1.49 -3.81 -10.11
N TYR A 89 2.65 -3.32 -9.69
CA TYR A 89 2.83 -2.14 -8.84
C TYR A 89 4.08 -1.38 -9.28
N ALA A 90 4.13 -0.06 -9.06
CA ALA A 90 5.32 0.79 -9.24
C ALA A 90 6.18 0.47 -10.48
N SER A 91 5.69 0.84 -11.68
CA SER A 91 6.36 0.57 -12.97
C SER A 91 6.39 -0.91 -13.38
N GLY A 92 5.31 -1.66 -13.11
CA GLY A 92 5.13 -3.01 -13.64
C GLY A 92 5.77 -4.13 -12.82
N ARG A 93 6.12 -3.89 -11.56
CA ARG A 93 6.73 -4.88 -10.66
C ARG A 93 5.68 -5.75 -9.98
N ASN A 94 6.04 -6.99 -9.64
CA ASN A 94 5.17 -7.89 -8.88
C ASN A 94 5.68 -8.06 -7.43
N PRO A 95 5.36 -7.14 -6.51
CA PRO A 95 5.85 -7.19 -5.13
C PRO A 95 5.22 -8.30 -4.29
N TRP A 96 4.06 -8.83 -4.70
CA TRP A 96 3.47 -10.02 -4.10
C TRP A 96 4.32 -11.25 -4.43
N GLY A 97 4.72 -11.36 -5.70
CA GLY A 97 5.66 -12.34 -6.23
C GLY A 97 5.05 -13.73 -6.40
N ASN A 98 5.88 -14.66 -6.89
CA ASN A 98 5.52 -16.06 -7.07
C ASN A 98 5.92 -16.84 -5.82
N LEU A 99 4.99 -16.99 -4.89
CA LEU A 99 5.23 -17.64 -3.62
C LEU A 99 5.31 -19.15 -3.78
N LYS A 100 6.23 -19.78 -3.05
CA LYS A 100 6.37 -21.24 -3.07
C LYS A 100 5.11 -21.90 -2.47
N PRO A 101 4.67 -23.07 -2.98
CA PRO A 101 3.50 -23.77 -2.47
C PRO A 101 3.53 -24.00 -0.95
N GLU A 102 4.69 -24.34 -0.38
CA GLU A 102 4.81 -24.59 1.07
C GLU A 102 4.60 -23.31 1.90
N TYR A 103 4.97 -22.15 1.35
CA TYR A 103 4.74 -20.87 1.99
C TYR A 103 3.28 -20.44 1.90
N LEU A 104 2.64 -20.69 0.75
CA LEU A 104 1.21 -20.45 0.55
C LEU A 104 0.39 -21.26 1.56
N GLU A 105 0.63 -22.57 1.65
CA GLU A 105 -0.03 -23.46 2.59
C GLU A 105 0.18 -23.01 4.05
N LYS A 106 1.44 -22.75 4.45
CA LYS A 106 1.77 -22.28 5.80
C LYS A 106 1.06 -20.98 6.18
N ARG A 107 0.82 -20.10 5.21
CA ARG A 107 0.18 -18.80 5.44
C ARG A 107 -1.33 -18.82 5.20
N GLY A 108 -1.87 -19.92 4.67
CA GLY A 108 -3.26 -19.98 4.21
C GLY A 108 -3.53 -19.04 3.05
N PHE A 109 -2.54 -18.82 2.18
CA PHE A 109 -2.66 -18.03 0.96
C PHE A 109 -2.95 -18.93 -0.23
N VAL A 110 -3.53 -18.34 -1.27
CA VAL A 110 -3.71 -18.95 -2.58
C VAL A 110 -2.82 -18.27 -3.60
N GLU A 111 -2.65 -18.89 -4.76
CA GLU A 111 -1.97 -18.25 -5.88
C GLU A 111 -2.72 -16.97 -6.28
N ALA A 112 -1.97 -15.89 -6.53
CA ALA A 112 -2.56 -14.59 -6.80
C ALA A 112 -3.12 -14.53 -8.22
N HIS A 113 -4.45 -14.40 -8.32
CA HIS A 113 -5.17 -14.23 -9.56
C HIS A 113 -5.96 -12.92 -9.54
N VAL A 114 -6.05 -12.29 -10.70
CA VAL A 114 -6.71 -10.98 -10.84
C VAL A 114 -8.24 -11.08 -10.91
N ASP A 115 -8.78 -12.28 -11.02
CA ASP A 115 -10.19 -12.63 -11.20
C ASP A 115 -10.75 -13.55 -10.11
N ASP A 116 -9.97 -13.89 -9.08
CA ASP A 116 -10.39 -14.77 -7.98
C ASP A 116 -11.27 -14.05 -6.92
N GLY A 117 -11.39 -12.72 -7.02
CA GLY A 117 -12.13 -11.88 -6.09
C GLY A 117 -11.40 -11.65 -4.76
N LEU A 118 -10.09 -11.86 -4.72
CA LEU A 118 -9.20 -11.55 -3.61
C LEU A 118 -8.32 -10.34 -3.92
N ILE A 119 -7.77 -9.78 -2.86
CA ILE A 119 -6.84 -8.66 -2.89
C ILE A 119 -5.63 -9.03 -2.05
N GLU A 120 -4.44 -8.88 -2.63
CA GLU A 120 -3.16 -9.13 -2.02
C GLU A 120 -2.72 -7.96 -1.13
N ILE A 121 -2.51 -8.22 0.16
CA ILE A 121 -2.14 -7.19 1.14
C ILE A 121 -0.73 -7.42 1.67
N PHE A 122 0.16 -6.46 1.42
CA PHE A 122 1.53 -6.50 1.94
C PHE A 122 1.97 -5.17 2.55
N GLY A 123 3.04 -5.25 3.34
CA GLY A 123 3.64 -4.11 4.03
C GLY A 123 5.03 -3.76 3.53
N LEU A 124 5.33 -2.46 3.51
CA LEU A 124 6.67 -1.91 3.29
C LEU A 124 7.19 -1.25 4.58
N LYS A 125 8.49 -1.44 4.86
CA LYS A 125 9.11 -1.00 6.13
C LYS A 125 9.78 0.38 6.06
N HIS A 126 10.68 0.57 5.11
CA HIS A 126 11.45 1.80 4.88
C HIS A 126 11.94 1.81 3.43
N GLY A 127 12.59 2.90 2.99
CA GLY A 127 12.95 3.13 1.59
C GLY A 127 13.77 1.99 1.01
N TRP A 128 14.83 1.57 1.71
CA TRP A 128 15.66 0.43 1.28
C TRP A 128 14.88 -0.87 1.10
N HIS A 129 14.01 -1.21 2.06
CA HIS A 129 13.17 -2.40 1.94
C HIS A 129 12.23 -2.29 0.74
N ALA A 130 11.60 -1.13 0.56
CA ALA A 130 10.76 -0.90 -0.61
C ALA A 130 11.54 -1.02 -1.92
N SER A 131 12.72 -0.42 -2.02
CA SER A 131 13.58 -0.52 -3.20
C SER A 131 13.96 -1.96 -3.52
N PHE A 132 14.38 -2.76 -2.52
CA PHE A 132 14.73 -4.16 -2.75
C PHE A 132 13.53 -5.02 -3.14
N VAL A 133 12.33 -4.71 -2.63
CA VAL A 133 11.08 -5.32 -3.08
C VAL A 133 10.79 -4.96 -4.54
N MET A 134 10.96 -3.69 -4.92
CA MET A 134 10.73 -3.25 -6.31
C MET A 134 11.76 -3.81 -7.30
N THR A 135 12.94 -4.20 -6.85
CA THR A 135 13.95 -4.89 -7.67
C THR A 135 13.87 -6.41 -7.55
N GLU A 136 12.84 -6.95 -6.90
CA GLU A 136 12.62 -8.39 -6.71
C GLU A 136 13.77 -9.14 -6.02
N LEU A 137 14.64 -8.40 -5.30
CA LEU A 137 15.75 -8.98 -4.54
C LEU A 137 15.29 -9.60 -3.23
N ILE A 138 14.19 -9.07 -2.67
CA ILE A 138 13.53 -9.60 -1.47
C ILE A 138 12.02 -9.57 -1.64
N SER A 139 11.30 -10.40 -0.90
CA SER A 139 9.84 -10.36 -0.87
C SER A 139 9.32 -9.22 0.01
N ALA A 140 8.16 -8.68 -0.37
CA ALA A 140 7.41 -7.80 0.51
C ALA A 140 6.98 -8.53 1.80
N LYS A 141 6.58 -7.78 2.82
CA LYS A 141 6.02 -8.39 4.02
C LYS A 141 4.56 -8.77 3.73
N HIS A 142 4.29 -10.02 3.32
CA HIS A 142 2.91 -10.48 3.12
C HIS A 142 2.12 -10.47 4.42
N ILE A 143 0.94 -9.85 4.39
CA ILE A 143 0.07 -9.68 5.55
C ILE A 143 -1.14 -10.59 5.43
N ALA A 144 -1.94 -10.44 4.36
CA ALA A 144 -3.17 -11.20 4.15
C ALA A 144 -3.57 -11.24 2.67
N GLN A 145 -4.47 -12.16 2.33
CA GLN A 145 -5.34 -12.11 1.14
C GLN A 145 -6.79 -12.02 1.61
N ALA A 146 -7.59 -11.19 0.96
CA ALA A 146 -8.94 -10.89 1.44
C ALA A 146 -9.90 -10.50 0.31
N ALA A 147 -11.18 -10.81 0.48
CA ALA A 147 -12.26 -10.37 -0.41
C ALA A 147 -12.75 -8.93 -0.11
N ALA A 148 -12.50 -8.45 1.10
CA ALA A 148 -12.73 -7.06 1.49
C ALA A 148 -11.77 -6.65 2.60
N ILE A 149 -11.45 -5.35 2.64
CA ILE A 149 -10.53 -4.75 3.61
C ILE A 149 -11.24 -3.57 4.26
N ARG A 150 -11.08 -3.41 5.57
CA ARG A 150 -11.49 -2.22 6.31
C ARG A 150 -10.30 -1.72 7.12
N PHE A 151 -9.91 -0.50 6.85
CA PHE A 151 -8.96 0.24 7.67
C PHE A 151 -9.73 1.11 8.66
N GLU A 152 -9.41 0.96 9.94
CA GLU A 152 -9.85 1.86 11.00
C GLU A 152 -8.66 2.74 11.39
N PHE A 153 -8.79 4.03 11.15
CA PHE A 153 -7.81 5.03 11.52
C PHE A 153 -8.20 5.68 12.84
N ARG A 154 -7.29 5.66 13.81
CA ARG A 154 -7.38 6.39 15.07
C ARG A 154 -6.32 7.48 15.08
N GLY A 155 -6.71 8.64 14.54
CA GLY A 155 -5.79 9.74 14.27
C GLY A 155 -5.16 10.32 15.53
N GLY A 156 -5.91 10.46 16.63
CA GLY A 156 -5.44 11.21 17.79
C GLY A 156 -5.02 12.63 17.35
N GLU A 157 -3.73 12.96 17.48
CA GLU A 157 -3.18 14.23 17.00
C GLU A 157 -3.07 14.33 15.47
N TRP A 158 -3.09 13.20 14.76
CA TRP A 158 -3.03 13.19 13.30
C TRP A 158 -4.38 13.54 12.70
N LYS A 159 -4.39 14.58 11.85
CA LYS A 159 -5.62 15.07 11.20
C LYS A 159 -5.85 14.48 9.80
N GLU A 160 -4.79 13.99 9.16
CA GLU A 160 -4.81 13.54 7.78
C GLU A 160 -3.91 12.32 7.59
N ALA A 161 -4.35 11.34 6.80
CA ALA A 161 -3.53 10.23 6.32
C ALA A 161 -3.27 10.38 4.82
N PHE A 162 -2.03 10.19 4.38
CA PHE A 162 -1.72 10.16 2.95
C PHE A 162 -2.16 8.81 2.36
N MET A 163 -3.00 8.85 1.35
CA MET A 163 -3.51 7.69 0.63
C MET A 163 -3.28 7.84 -0.87
N GLN A 164 -3.30 6.72 -1.58
CA GLN A 164 -3.15 6.68 -3.03
C GLN A 164 -3.92 5.48 -3.59
N MET A 165 -4.55 5.67 -4.74
CA MET A 165 -5.28 4.65 -5.49
C MET A 165 -4.98 4.87 -6.97
N ASP A 166 -4.53 3.84 -7.68
CA ASP A 166 -4.29 3.84 -9.13
C ASP A 166 -3.48 5.04 -9.66
N GLY A 167 -2.51 5.51 -8.88
CA GLY A 167 -1.66 6.65 -9.24
C GLY A 167 -2.14 8.02 -8.75
N GLU A 168 -3.37 8.10 -8.21
CA GLU A 168 -3.97 9.33 -7.72
C GLU A 168 -3.88 9.43 -6.19
N PRO A 169 -3.04 10.34 -5.66
CA PRO A 169 -2.87 10.51 -4.22
C PRO A 169 -3.84 11.54 -3.64
N TRP A 170 -4.26 11.34 -2.40
CA TRP A 170 -5.04 12.32 -1.64
C TRP A 170 -4.69 12.31 -0.16
N LYS A 171 -5.16 13.33 0.55
CA LYS A 171 -5.13 13.36 2.02
C LYS A 171 -6.49 12.93 2.55
N GLN A 172 -6.55 11.76 3.17
CA GLN A 172 -7.75 11.28 3.83
C GLN A 172 -7.92 12.01 5.16
N PRO A 173 -8.98 12.82 5.34
CA PRO A 173 -9.25 13.45 6.62
C PRO A 173 -9.53 12.39 7.69
N MET A 174 -9.01 12.60 8.89
CA MET A 174 -9.23 11.76 10.06
C MET A 174 -9.92 12.56 11.16
N ASN A 175 -10.91 11.93 11.82
CA ASN A 175 -11.55 12.53 12.97
C ASN A 175 -10.66 12.38 14.22
N LYS A 176 -10.64 13.40 15.07
CA LYS A 176 -9.84 13.40 16.32
C LYS A 176 -10.45 12.51 17.39
N ASP A 177 -11.77 12.57 17.52
CA ASP A 177 -12.53 11.98 18.62
C ASP A 177 -13.12 10.61 18.24
N TYR A 178 -13.30 10.37 16.94
CA TYR A 178 -13.91 9.16 16.40
C TYR A 178 -13.00 8.43 15.40
N SER A 179 -13.21 7.13 15.24
CA SER A 179 -12.52 6.36 14.21
C SER A 179 -12.98 6.76 12.81
N THR A 180 -12.03 6.92 11.89
CA THR A 180 -12.31 7.06 10.46
C THR A 180 -12.15 5.70 9.79
N PHE A 181 -13.12 5.31 8.97
CA PHE A 181 -13.10 4.03 8.27
C PHE A 181 -12.91 4.22 6.77
N VAL A 182 -12.03 3.41 6.18
CA VAL A 182 -11.90 3.26 4.73
C VAL A 182 -12.08 1.79 4.39
N GLU A 183 -13.01 1.49 3.50
CA GLU A 183 -13.30 0.13 3.06
C GLU A 183 -12.95 -0.06 1.60
N ILE A 184 -12.29 -1.17 1.30
CA ILE A 184 -12.11 -1.69 -0.05
C ILE A 184 -12.99 -2.94 -0.13
N LYS A 185 -14.02 -2.88 -0.98
CA LYS A 185 -14.99 -3.96 -1.14
C LYS A 185 -15.36 -4.13 -2.59
N ARG A 186 -15.75 -5.34 -2.94
CA ARG A 186 -16.31 -5.66 -4.25
C ARG A 186 -17.58 -4.83 -4.48
N VAL A 187 -17.66 -4.20 -5.65
CA VAL A 187 -18.84 -3.49 -6.11
C VAL A 187 -19.83 -4.45 -6.79
N PRO A 188 -21.13 -4.11 -6.85
CA PRO A 188 -22.13 -4.97 -7.50
C PRO A 188 -21.86 -5.20 -9.00
N PHE A 189 -21.39 -4.17 -9.71
CA PHE A 189 -21.10 -4.23 -11.15
C PHE A 189 -19.61 -4.40 -11.38
N GLN A 190 -19.24 -5.46 -12.08
CA GLN A 190 -17.84 -5.88 -12.21
C GLN A 190 -17.42 -5.90 -13.66
N SER A 191 -16.16 -5.53 -13.90
CA SER A 191 -15.52 -5.73 -15.17
C SER A 191 -15.25 -7.22 -15.36
N PHE A 192 -15.57 -7.75 -16.54
CA PHE A 192 -15.17 -9.09 -16.92
C PHE A 192 -13.72 -9.09 -17.39
N MET A 193 -12.95 -10.09 -16.95
CA MET A 193 -11.65 -10.34 -17.53
C MET A 193 -11.84 -10.92 -18.93
N ILE A 194 -11.27 -10.28 -19.94
CA ILE A 194 -11.21 -10.84 -21.29
C ILE A 194 -9.87 -11.56 -21.41
N HIS A 195 -9.93 -12.87 -21.60
CA HIS A 195 -8.74 -13.64 -21.99
C HIS A 195 -8.51 -13.43 -23.49
N GLY A 196 -7.29 -13.07 -23.88
CA GLY A 196 -6.90 -13.08 -25.28
C GLY A 196 -6.60 -14.51 -25.70
N ASP A 197 -7.26 -14.97 -26.76
CA ASP A 197 -6.90 -16.20 -27.49
C ASP A 197 -5.55 -16.04 -28.21
#